data_AF-A0A382Q8C6-F1
#
_entry.id   AF-A0A382Q8C6-F1
#
_cell.length_a   1.000
_cell.length_b   1.000
_cell.length_c   1.000
_cell.angle_alpha   90.00
_cell.angle_beta   90.00
_cell.angle_gamma   90.00
#
_symmetry.space_group_name_H-M   'P 1'
#
loop_
_entity.id
_entity.type
_entity.pdbx_description
1 polymer ?
#
loop_
_entity_poly.entity_id
_entity_poly.type
_entity_poly.pdbx_seq_one_letter_code
_entity_poly.pdbx_strand_id
1 'polypeptide(L)'
;MKSKTFATFVGPSIFMMILFIALPLAGVLSQSFYLTQSVYEEVEVETCTPSFTGQICLTEITTLPMLDKEGKKVTKTTFVGLRNYRNVIEFPRVIAAFANKSWQQFMTIDFWKALRFTLTFTLLTLPLVLLFGLLIALTINNAAKSIRGPVIFISLLPMIITPVIGALSIRWLFIGD
;
A
#
# COMPACT_ATOMS: atom_id res chain seq x y z
N MET A 1 -25.88 24.56 25.11
CA MET A 1 -26.77 23.38 25.07
C MET A 1 -26.55 22.55 26.33
N LYS A 2 -27.58 21.89 26.90
CA LYS A 2 -27.38 20.97 28.04
C LYS A 2 -26.49 19.80 27.57
N SER A 3 -25.46 19.46 28.35
CA SER A 3 -24.46 18.45 27.97
C SER A 3 -25.07 17.08 27.67
N LYS A 4 -26.19 16.75 28.36
CA LYS A 4 -26.93 15.51 28.14
C LYS A 4 -27.57 15.43 26.75
N THR A 5 -28.22 16.50 26.27
CA THR A 5 -28.84 16.49 24.94
C THR A 5 -27.82 16.50 23.81
N PHE A 6 -26.67 17.15 24.01
CA PHE A 6 -25.54 17.07 23.07
C PHE A 6 -24.97 15.64 22.98
N ALA A 7 -24.73 14.99 24.13
CA ALA A 7 -24.20 13.63 24.16
C ALA A 7 -25.17 12.60 23.54
N THR A 8 -26.48 12.73 23.77
CA THR A 8 -27.47 11.83 23.16
C THR A 8 -27.58 12.03 21.64
N PHE A 9 -27.38 13.25 21.14
CA PHE A 9 -27.43 13.54 19.70
C PHE A 9 -26.16 13.07 18.96
N VAL A 10 -24.98 13.33 19.52
CA VAL A 10 -23.69 13.01 18.87
C VAL A 10 -23.23 11.56 19.16
N GLY A 11 -23.67 10.99 20.28
CA GLY A 11 -23.27 9.66 20.76
C GLY A 11 -23.42 8.54 19.71
N PRO A 12 -24.56 8.41 19.01
CA PRO A 12 -24.73 7.37 17.99
C PRO A 12 -23.73 7.50 16.83
N SER A 13 -23.40 8.72 16.41
CA SER A 13 -22.44 8.96 15.33
C SER A 13 -21.02 8.58 15.74
N ILE A 14 -20.58 9.01 16.92
CA ILE A 14 -19.24 8.65 17.45
C ILE A 14 -19.15 7.15 17.67
N PHE A 15 -20.19 6.52 18.21
CA PHE A 15 -20.21 5.08 18.43
C PHE A 15 -20.00 4.31 17.12
N MET A 16 -20.72 4.68 16.05
CA MET A 16 -20.55 4.07 14.73
C MET A 16 -19.16 4.33 14.14
N MET A 17 -18.58 5.52 14.32
CA MET A 17 -17.21 5.80 13.90
C MET A 17 -16.20 4.90 14.62
N ILE A 18 -16.33 4.71 15.93
CA ILE A 18 -15.44 3.82 16.70
C ILE A 18 -15.60 2.37 16.24
N LEU A 19 -16.84 1.89 16.08
CA LEU A 19 -17.14 0.52 15.67
C LEU A 19 -16.55 0.20 14.29
N PHE A 20 -16.65 1.11 13.32
CA PHE A 20 -16.26 0.83 11.94
C PHE A 20 -14.89 1.38 11.51
N ILE A 21 -14.31 2.33 12.24
CA ILE A 21 -12.99 2.89 11.91
C ILE A 21 -11.94 2.45 12.93
N ALA A 22 -12.22 2.63 14.23
CA ALA A 22 -11.22 2.39 15.26
C ALA A 22 -10.95 0.89 15.47
N LEU A 23 -11.98 0.03 15.47
CA LEU A 23 -11.81 -1.42 15.62
C LEU A 23 -10.96 -2.06 14.52
N PRO A 24 -11.20 -1.84 13.20
CA PRO A 24 -10.33 -2.44 12.19
C PRO A 24 -8.90 -1.90 12.25
N LEU A 25 -8.68 -0.63 12.61
CA LEU A 25 -7.34 -0.08 12.84
C LEU A 25 -6.64 -0.76 14.02
N ALA A 26 -7.35 -0.99 15.12
CA ALA A 26 -6.82 -1.77 16.26
C ALA A 26 -6.50 -3.22 15.86
N GLY A 27 -7.30 -3.83 14.98
CA GLY A 27 -7.05 -5.14 14.40
C GLY A 27 -5.74 -5.19 13.62
N VAL A 28 -5.50 -4.23 12.72
CA VAL A 28 -4.25 -4.11 11.95
C VAL A 28 -3.06 -3.86 12.87
N LEU A 29 -3.23 -3.03 13.91
CA LEU A 29 -2.19 -2.79 14.92
C LEU A 29 -1.86 -4.04 15.72
N SER A 30 -2.85 -4.86 16.08
CA SER A 30 -2.59 -6.16 16.72
C SER A 30 -1.83 -7.08 15.75
N GLN A 31 -2.33 -7.18 14.51
CA GLN A 31 -1.77 -8.04 13.47
C GLN A 31 -0.31 -7.68 13.13
N SER A 32 0.11 -6.42 13.25
CA SER A 32 1.50 -6.02 12.98
C SER A 32 2.53 -6.70 13.92
N PHE A 33 2.10 -7.16 15.10
CA PHE A 33 2.95 -7.89 16.06
C PHE A 33 2.97 -9.41 15.83
N TYR A 34 2.08 -9.92 14.99
CA TYR A 34 2.05 -11.33 14.60
C TYR A 34 2.72 -11.52 13.24
N LEU A 35 3.38 -12.66 13.07
CA LEU A 35 3.95 -13.08 11.81
C LEU A 35 3.26 -14.37 11.37
N THR A 36 2.45 -14.26 10.33
CA THR A 36 1.78 -15.39 9.70
C THR A 36 2.61 -15.78 8.48
N GLN A 37 3.34 -16.89 8.59
CA GLN A 37 4.09 -17.47 7.48
C GLN A 37 3.45 -18.80 7.07
N SER A 38 3.34 -19.04 5.77
CA SER A 38 3.07 -20.37 5.25
C SER A 38 4.31 -21.22 5.50
N VAL A 39 4.12 -22.40 6.10
CA VAL A 39 5.22 -23.35 6.31
C VAL A 39 5.56 -23.94 4.95
N TYR A 40 6.79 -23.77 4.51
CA TYR A 40 7.33 -24.41 3.32
C TYR A 40 8.11 -25.64 3.77
N GLU A 41 7.85 -26.79 3.16
CA GLU A 41 8.60 -28.03 3.33
C GLU A 41 9.44 -28.25 2.07
N GLU A 42 10.71 -28.59 2.26
CA GLU A 42 11.58 -29.03 1.18
C GLU A 42 11.20 -30.47 0.85
N VAL A 43 10.53 -30.67 -0.29
CA VAL A 43 10.17 -32.00 -0.78
C VAL A 43 11.08 -32.30 -1.95
N GLU A 44 11.78 -33.43 -1.90
CA GLU A 44 12.53 -33.97 -3.03
C GLU A 44 11.52 -34.42 -4.09
N VAL A 45 11.43 -33.69 -5.20
CA VAL A 45 10.55 -34.03 -6.32
C VAL A 45 11.42 -34.63 -7.42
N GLU A 46 11.18 -35.90 -7.72
CA GLU A 46 11.79 -36.56 -8.88
C GLU A 46 11.04 -36.17 -10.15
N THR A 47 11.67 -35.35 -10.98
CA THR A 47 11.13 -35.02 -12.30
C THR A 47 11.73 -35.98 -13.32
N CYS A 48 10.96 -37.01 -13.69
CA CYS A 48 11.35 -37.93 -14.74
C CYS A 48 10.91 -37.40 -16.10
N THR A 49 11.88 -37.12 -16.98
CA THR A 49 11.59 -36.75 -18.39
C THR A 49 11.64 -38.00 -19.27
N PRO A 50 10.61 -38.28 -20.08
CA PRO A 50 10.64 -39.41 -21.00
C PRO A 50 11.62 -39.13 -22.14
N SER A 51 12.66 -39.97 -22.29
CA SER A 51 13.62 -39.93 -23.38
C SER A 51 13.59 -41.23 -24.19
N PHE A 52 14.02 -41.15 -25.45
CA PHE A 52 13.90 -42.20 -26.46
C PHE A 52 14.65 -43.51 -26.11
N THR A 53 15.57 -43.48 -25.14
CA THR A 53 16.40 -44.63 -24.70
C THR A 53 16.17 -45.04 -23.24
N GLY A 54 15.21 -44.43 -22.54
CA GLY A 54 14.91 -44.69 -21.13
C GLY A 54 14.40 -43.45 -20.40
N GLN A 55 13.74 -43.64 -19.25
CA GLN A 55 13.36 -42.52 -18.38
C GLN A 55 14.59 -42.03 -17.61
N ILE A 56 14.92 -40.74 -17.74
CA ILE A 56 15.97 -40.08 -16.96
C ILE A 56 15.27 -39.33 -15.83
N CYS A 57 15.52 -39.75 -14.59
CA CYS A 57 14.95 -39.12 -13.40
C CYS A 57 16.00 -38.23 -12.73
N LEU A 58 15.66 -36.97 -12.51
CA LEU A 58 16.47 -36.02 -11.76
C LEU A 58 15.75 -35.68 -10.46
N THR A 59 16.45 -35.83 -9.34
CA THR A 59 15.99 -35.39 -8.01
C THR A 59 16.26 -33.89 -7.87
N GLU A 60 15.20 -33.08 -7.75
CA GLU A 60 15.31 -31.64 -7.49
C GLU A 60 14.62 -31.30 -6.17
N ILE A 61 15.34 -30.64 -5.26
CA ILE A 61 14.82 -30.19 -3.97
C ILE A 61 13.95 -28.95 -4.25
N THR A 62 12.61 -29.11 -4.18
CA THR A 62 11.68 -28.01 -4.41
C THR A 62 10.96 -27.64 -3.11
N THR A 63 10.99 -26.36 -2.74
CA THR A 63 10.26 -25.83 -1.58
C THR A 63 8.76 -25.71 -1.91
N LEU A 64 7.95 -26.65 -1.41
CA LEU A 64 6.49 -26.62 -1.58
C LEU A 64 5.81 -26.17 -0.28
N PRO A 65 4.75 -25.35 -0.33
CA PRO A 65 4.00 -25.01 0.87
C PRO A 65 3.31 -26.27 1.42
N MET A 66 3.50 -26.57 2.71
CA MET A 66 2.80 -27.68 3.36
C MET A 66 1.29 -27.51 3.19
N LEU A 67 0.63 -28.53 2.64
CA LEU A 67 -0.81 -28.59 2.48
C LEU A 67 -1.39 -29.46 3.59
N ASP A 68 -2.42 -28.97 4.27
CA ASP A 68 -3.21 -29.75 5.23
C ASP A 68 -4.00 -30.86 4.49
N LYS A 69 -4.63 -31.79 5.23
CA LYS A 69 -5.45 -32.88 4.69
C LYS A 69 -6.59 -32.42 3.76
N GLU A 70 -6.93 -31.13 3.81
CA GLU A 70 -7.95 -30.47 2.98
C GLU A 70 -7.35 -29.67 1.79
N GLY A 71 -6.05 -29.75 1.53
CA GLY A 71 -5.38 -29.06 0.41
C GLY A 71 -5.13 -27.55 0.64
N LYS A 72 -5.25 -27.05 1.88
CA LYS A 72 -4.99 -25.65 2.24
C LYS A 72 -3.58 -25.47 2.79
N LYS A 73 -2.92 -24.34 2.46
CA LYS A 73 -1.58 -24.01 2.97
C LYS A 73 -1.61 -23.90 4.49
N VAL A 74 -0.76 -24.66 5.18
CA VAL A 74 -0.59 -24.60 6.63
C VAL A 74 0.09 -23.28 6.98
N THR A 75 -0.65 -22.39 7.65
CA THR A 75 -0.12 -21.11 8.12
C THR A 75 0.21 -21.21 9.61
N LYS A 76 1.45 -20.88 9.99
CA LYS A 76 1.86 -20.73 11.39
C LYS A 76 1.87 -19.26 11.73
N THR A 77 1.00 -18.86 12.65
CA THR A 77 0.98 -17.50 13.20
C THR A 77 1.77 -17.50 14.51
N THR A 78 2.90 -16.79 14.51
CA THR A 78 3.73 -16.64 15.71
C THR A 78 3.69 -15.19 16.19
N PHE A 79 3.67 -14.99 17.51
CA PHE A 79 3.83 -13.66 18.09
C PHE A 79 5.31 -13.29 18.06
N VAL A 80 5.66 -12.23 17.32
CA VAL A 80 7.06 -11.85 17.08
C VAL A 80 7.43 -10.50 17.70
N GLY A 81 6.47 -9.85 18.37
CA GLY A 81 6.64 -8.54 18.98
C GLY A 81 7.17 -7.52 17.98
N LEU A 82 8.26 -6.83 18.32
CA LEU A 82 8.85 -5.76 17.51
C LEU A 82 9.75 -6.24 16.35
N ARG A 83 9.87 -7.55 16.12
CA ARG A 83 10.77 -8.09 15.09
C ARG A 83 10.36 -7.64 13.68
N ASN A 84 9.05 -7.58 13.40
CA ASN A 84 8.54 -7.10 12.11
C ASN A 84 9.00 -5.67 11.81
N TYR A 85 8.88 -4.77 12.80
CA TYR A 85 9.34 -3.39 12.67
C TYR A 85 10.85 -3.29 12.47
N ARG A 86 11.64 -4.11 13.20
CA ARG A 86 13.10 -4.12 13.05
C ARG A 86 13.54 -4.59 11.65
N ASN A 87 12.84 -5.57 11.09
CA ASN A 87 13.13 -6.09 9.75
C ASN A 87 12.80 -5.08 8.65
N VAL A 88 11.75 -4.26 8.82
CA VAL A 88 11.37 -3.24 7.82
C VAL A 88 12.24 -1.99 7.93
N ILE A 89 12.47 -1.49 9.14
CA ILE A 89 13.20 -0.23 9.34
C ILE A 89 14.72 -0.42 9.18
N GLU A 90 15.21 -1.63 9.44
CA GLU A 90 16.63 -2.01 9.36
C GLU A 90 17.56 -1.06 10.11
N PHE A 91 17.20 -0.70 11.35
CA PHE A 91 17.97 0.23 12.19
C PHE A 91 19.49 0.01 12.21
N PRO A 92 20.03 -1.23 12.27
CA PRO A 92 21.48 -1.44 12.25
C PRO A 92 22.15 -0.94 10.97
N ARG A 93 21.51 -1.14 9.81
CA ARG A 93 22.03 -0.66 8.52
C ARG A 93 21.97 0.85 8.43
N VAL A 94 20.91 1.47 8.97
CA VAL A 94 20.78 2.92 9.05
C VAL A 94 21.93 3.52 9.87
N ILE A 95 22.18 2.98 11.07
CA ILE A 95 23.24 3.46 11.96
C ILE A 95 24.62 3.30 11.29
N ALA A 96 24.87 2.15 10.64
CA ALA A 96 26.11 1.92 9.90
C ALA A 96 26.29 2.91 8.74
N ALA A 97 25.23 3.20 7.98
CA ALA A 97 25.27 4.17 6.90
C ALA A 97 25.57 5.60 7.39
N PHE A 98 25.02 5.98 8.55
CA PHE A 98 25.34 7.27 9.19
C PHE A 98 26.78 7.31 9.73
N ALA A 99 27.25 6.23 10.35
CA ALA A 99 28.62 6.13 10.85
C ALA A 99 29.66 6.26 9.72
N ASN A 100 29.37 5.64 8.56
CA ASN A 100 30.21 5.70 7.38
C ASN A 100 30.05 7.00 6.56
N LYS A 101 29.15 7.92 6.96
CA LYS A 101 28.74 9.13 6.21
C LYS A 101 28.36 8.86 4.74
N SER A 102 27.97 7.63 4.43
CA SER A 102 27.73 7.20 3.06
C SER A 102 26.24 7.32 2.73
N TRP A 103 25.89 8.38 2.00
CA TRP A 103 24.52 8.61 1.53
C TRP A 103 24.02 7.46 0.64
N GLN A 104 24.91 6.80 -0.10
CA GLN A 104 24.57 5.64 -0.94
C GLN A 104 24.07 4.46 -0.11
N GLN A 105 24.69 4.13 1.03
CA GLN A 105 24.26 3.01 1.89
C GLN A 105 22.92 3.28 2.59
N PHE A 106 22.59 4.55 2.84
CA PHE A 106 21.27 4.89 3.35
C PHE A 106 20.18 4.72 2.27
N MET A 107 20.52 5.01 1.01
CA MET A 107 19.62 4.87 -0.15
C MET A 107 19.41 3.42 -0.61
N THR A 108 20.21 2.46 -0.14
CA THR A 108 20.01 1.03 -0.44
C THR A 108 18.95 0.38 0.44
N ILE A 109 18.49 1.03 1.51
CA ILE A 109 17.46 0.47 2.39
C ILE A 109 16.08 0.75 1.80
N ASP A 110 15.37 -0.31 1.39
CA ASP A 110 14.13 -0.20 0.61
C ASP A 110 13.06 0.63 1.29
N PHE A 111 12.87 0.48 2.60
CA PHE A 111 11.87 1.25 3.35
C PHE A 111 12.13 2.76 3.30
N TRP A 112 13.37 3.19 3.57
CA TRP A 112 13.74 4.60 3.60
C TRP A 112 13.75 5.22 2.20
N LYS A 113 14.17 4.44 1.20
CA LYS A 113 14.08 4.83 -0.20
C LYS A 113 12.62 5.07 -0.63
N ALA A 114 11.72 4.13 -0.30
CA ALA A 114 10.30 4.25 -0.60
C ALA A 114 9.65 5.42 0.16
N LEU A 115 9.94 5.57 1.46
CA LEU A 115 9.42 6.66 2.29
C LEU A 115 9.86 8.03 1.77
N ARG A 116 11.12 8.17 1.35
CA ARG A 116 11.61 9.41 0.75
C ARG A 116 10.88 9.71 -0.55
N PHE A 117 10.70 8.72 -1.42
CA PHE A 117 10.00 8.91 -2.68
C PHE A 117 8.57 9.40 -2.45
N THR A 118 7.82 8.76 -1.55
CA THR A 118 6.45 9.17 -1.23
C THR A 118 6.40 10.56 -0.61
N LEU A 119 7.28 10.87 0.34
CA LEU A 119 7.31 12.18 0.99
C LEU A 119 7.71 13.30 0.02
N THR A 120 8.69 13.07 -0.85
CA THR A 120 9.11 14.05 -1.85
C THR A 120 7.99 14.28 -2.86
N PHE A 121 7.33 13.20 -3.30
CA PHE A 121 6.19 13.28 -4.20
C PHE A 121 5.04 14.07 -3.58
N THR A 122 4.65 13.79 -2.34
CA THR A 122 3.54 14.53 -1.68
C THR A 122 3.91 15.99 -1.41
N LEU A 123 5.12 16.26 -0.94
CA LEU A 123 5.56 17.62 -0.62
C LEU A 123 5.70 18.49 -1.87
N LEU A 124 6.02 17.90 -3.02
CA LEU A 124 6.04 18.59 -4.31
C LEU A 124 4.65 18.74 -4.92
N THR A 125 3.85 17.68 -4.93
CA THR A 125 2.54 17.70 -5.62
C THR A 125 1.47 18.47 -4.86
N LEU A 126 1.44 18.40 -3.52
CA LEU A 126 0.45 19.08 -2.69
C LEU A 126 0.40 20.60 -2.93
N PRO A 127 1.50 21.38 -2.86
CA PRO A 127 1.44 22.82 -3.09
C PRO A 127 1.03 23.16 -4.52
N LEU A 128 1.46 22.36 -5.51
CA LEU A 128 1.05 22.52 -6.90
C LEU A 128 -0.47 22.34 -7.04
N VAL A 129 -1.03 21.27 -6.48
CA VAL A 129 -2.47 21.01 -6.50
C VAL A 129 -3.25 22.13 -5.81
N LEU A 130 -2.78 22.62 -4.67
CA LEU A 130 -3.41 23.75 -3.97
C LEU A 130 -3.36 25.04 -4.79
N LEU A 131 -2.22 25.33 -5.41
CA LEU A 131 -2.04 26.53 -6.23
C LEU A 131 -2.95 26.49 -7.46
N PHE A 132 -2.96 25.39 -8.22
CA PHE A 132 -3.83 25.24 -9.38
C PHE A 132 -5.31 25.20 -9.00
N GLY A 133 -5.65 24.50 -7.91
CA GLY A 133 -7.01 24.46 -7.38
C GLY A 133 -7.53 25.86 -7.00
N LEU A 134 -6.69 26.66 -6.34
CA LEU A 134 -7.02 28.04 -5.98
C LEU A 134 -7.16 28.94 -7.23
N LEU A 135 -6.24 28.83 -8.19
CA LEU A 135 -6.33 29.58 -9.46
C LEU A 135 -7.62 29.27 -10.22
N ILE A 136 -7.98 28.00 -10.33
CA ILE A 136 -9.24 27.58 -10.98
C ILE A 136 -10.45 28.10 -10.19
N ALA A 137 -10.42 28.00 -8.86
CA ALA A 137 -11.51 28.52 -8.02
C ALA A 137 -11.71 30.04 -8.19
N LEU A 138 -10.62 30.82 -8.22
CA LEU A 138 -10.66 32.27 -8.42
C LEU A 138 -11.16 32.65 -9.81
N THR A 139 -10.68 31.99 -10.86
CA THR A 139 -11.11 32.26 -12.24
C THR A 139 -12.59 31.94 -12.43
N ILE A 140 -13.09 30.82 -11.89
CA ILE A 140 -14.52 30.48 -11.92
C ILE A 140 -15.35 31.47 -11.12
N ASN A 141 -14.86 31.93 -9.96
CA ASN A 141 -15.60 32.88 -9.14
C ASN A 141 -15.77 34.24 -9.81
N ASN A 142 -14.75 34.68 -10.56
CA ASN A 142 -14.77 35.94 -11.29
C ASN A 142 -15.33 35.82 -12.73
N ALA A 143 -15.71 34.62 -13.18
CA ALA A 143 -16.26 34.39 -14.50
C ALA A 143 -17.68 34.98 -14.64
N ALA A 144 -18.04 35.37 -15.87
CA ALA A 144 -19.37 35.89 -16.16
C ALA A 144 -20.47 34.90 -15.75
N LYS A 145 -21.54 35.42 -15.12
CA LYS A 145 -22.63 34.62 -14.54
C LYS A 145 -23.28 33.64 -15.54
N SER A 146 -23.25 33.98 -16.83
CA SER A 146 -23.81 33.16 -17.91
C SER A 146 -22.99 31.90 -18.25
N ILE A 147 -21.68 31.86 -17.98
CA ILE A 147 -20.82 30.72 -18.33
C ILE A 147 -20.38 29.91 -17.11
N ARG A 148 -20.67 30.39 -15.90
CA ARG A 148 -20.21 29.79 -14.64
C ARG A 148 -20.66 28.34 -14.46
N GLY A 149 -21.90 28.00 -14.82
CA GLY A 149 -22.44 26.64 -14.70
C GLY A 149 -21.69 25.62 -15.57
N PRO A 150 -21.62 25.82 -16.90
CA PRO A 150 -20.85 24.95 -17.78
C PRO A 150 -19.38 24.81 -17.40
N VAL A 151 -18.73 25.92 -16.99
CA VAL A 151 -17.31 25.90 -16.61
C VAL A 151 -17.06 25.07 -15.36
N ILE A 152 -17.93 25.15 -14.35
CA ILE A 152 -17.85 24.29 -13.15
C ILE A 152 -17.96 22.82 -13.55
N PHE A 153 -18.94 22.47 -14.40
CA PHE A 153 -19.15 21.09 -14.83
C PHE A 153 -17.92 20.53 -15.55
N ILE A 154 -17.36 21.27 -16.51
CA ILE A 154 -16.16 20.87 -17.25
C ILE A 154 -14.96 20.68 -16.30
N SER A 155 -14.81 21.55 -15.29
CA SER A 155 -13.72 21.43 -14.32
C SER A 155 -13.83 20.20 -13.40
N LEU A 156 -15.04 19.69 -13.17
CA LEU A 156 -15.28 18.52 -12.31
C LEU A 156 -15.21 17.19 -13.06
N LEU A 157 -15.46 17.17 -14.38
CA LEU A 157 -15.42 15.96 -15.20
C LEU A 157 -14.16 15.11 -15.02
N PRO A 158 -12.93 15.68 -14.94
CA PRO A 158 -11.73 14.87 -14.72
C PRO A 158 -11.75 14.07 -13.41
N MET A 159 -12.41 14.56 -12.37
CA MET A 159 -12.51 13.90 -11.06
C MET A 159 -13.53 12.75 -11.06
N ILE A 160 -14.38 12.66 -12.08
CA ILE A 160 -15.36 11.59 -12.26
C ILE A 160 -14.72 10.37 -12.95
N ILE A 161 -13.64 10.58 -13.70
CA ILE A 161 -12.92 9.51 -14.39
C ILE A 161 -12.30 8.58 -13.35
N THR A 162 -12.54 7.27 -13.49
CA THR A 162 -12.01 6.29 -12.55
C THR A 162 -10.48 6.22 -12.63
N PRO A 163 -9.78 6.04 -11.48
CA PRO A 163 -8.32 6.05 -11.47
C PRO A 163 -7.67 4.98 -12.37
N VAL A 164 -8.34 3.83 -12.56
CA VAL A 164 -7.85 2.75 -13.42
C VAL A 164 -7.80 3.19 -14.89
N ILE A 165 -8.88 3.83 -15.38
CA ILE A 165 -8.94 4.34 -16.75
C ILE A 165 -7.93 5.47 -16.94
N GLY A 166 -7.81 6.36 -15.94
CA GLY A 166 -6.82 7.44 -15.96
C GLY A 166 -5.38 6.92 -16.00
N ALA A 167 -5.06 5.86 -15.24
CA ALA A 167 -3.73 5.27 -15.26
C ALA A 167 -3.41 4.60 -16.61
N LEU A 168 -4.39 3.91 -17.20
CA LEU A 168 -4.24 3.28 -18.52
C LEU A 168 -4.08 4.31 -19.63
N SER A 169 -4.84 5.41 -19.61
CA SER A 169 -4.71 6.47 -20.62
C SER A 169 -3.35 7.15 -20.59
N ILE A 170 -2.81 7.42 -19.39
CA ILE A 170 -1.44 7.94 -19.21
C ILE A 170 -0.42 6.92 -19.71
N ARG A 171 -0.58 5.62 -19.39
CA ARG A 171 0.31 4.57 -19.89
C ARG A 171 0.33 4.53 -21.41
N TRP A 172 -0.82 4.58 -22.08
CA TRP A 172 -0.85 4.64 -23.55
C TRP A 172 -0.24 5.91 -24.12
N LEU A 173 -0.38 7.04 -23.42
CA LEU A 173 0.21 8.32 -23.85
C LEU A 173 1.75 8.28 -23.84
N PHE A 174 2.37 7.64 -22.85
CA PHE A 174 3.83 7.65 -22.67
C PHE A 174 4.55 6.36 -23.09
N ILE A 175 3.86 5.23 -23.04
CA ILE A 175 4.42 3.89 -23.28
C ILE A 175 3.86 3.27 -24.57
N GLY A 176 2.93 3.92 -25.28
CA GLY A 176 2.18 3.37 -26.42
C GLY A 176 2.99 2.41 -27.29
N ASP A 177 2.41 1.21 -27.52
CA ASP A 177 3.02 -0.01 -28.08
C ASP A 177 4.48 0.05 -28.56
#